data_AF-A0A6N7Q3I4-F1
#
_entry.id   AF-A0A6N7Q3I4-F1
#
_cell.length_a   1.000
_cell.length_b   1.000
_cell.length_c   1.000
_cell.angle_alpha   90.00
_cell.angle_beta   90.00
_cell.angle_gamma   90.00
#
_symmetry.space_group_name_H-M   'P 1'
#
loop_
_entity.id
_entity.type
_entity.pdbx_description
1 polymer ?
#
loop_
_entity_poly.entity_id
_entity_poly.type
_entity_poly.pdbx_seq_one_letter_code
_entity_poly.pdbx_strand_id
1 'polypeptide(L)'
;MALIRRGMPCALCRAPLLEGQPIFATSGVWLPPEDPLHRYCDAAMHWSCYAAWPQRPRFARVHVEAWVKGDDQDIWSAAVHLDDVVFVTRSLQSNRISVLLFETGTGHVVTVENWEAWLGGGVADAYAGLHPLLDAALAEARARLSRALPTVAAIEAAVSPRKRALVAEEWERGLRQQAEMKRYDDALDVMAEAAAREGLACPQCRVVRNDYKLSHKNREKRYLQCRRCGHRFGPDGPVLR
;
A
#
# COMPACT_ATOMS: atom_id res chain seq x y z
N MET A 1 -0.53 -9.95 -2.05
CA MET A 1 0.66 -10.72 -2.46
C MET A 1 0.33 -12.17 -2.20
N ALA A 2 0.52 -13.05 -3.19
CA ALA A 2 0.31 -14.48 -2.97
C ALA A 2 1.16 -14.96 -1.79
N LEU A 3 0.55 -15.70 -0.86
CA LEU A 3 1.27 -16.31 0.25
C LEU A 3 2.05 -17.52 -0.28
N ILE A 4 3.33 -17.31 -0.59
CA ILE A 4 4.19 -18.38 -1.09
C ILE A 4 4.65 -19.24 0.09
N ARG A 5 4.35 -20.55 0.04
CA ARG A 5 4.81 -21.54 1.01
C ARG A 5 5.72 -22.55 0.34
N ARG A 6 6.75 -22.99 1.05
CA ARG A 6 7.65 -24.04 0.59
C ARG A 6 6.85 -25.29 0.20
N GLY A 7 7.13 -25.83 -0.99
CA GLY A 7 6.47 -27.04 -1.48
C GLY A 7 5.06 -26.83 -2.04
N MET A 8 4.54 -25.59 -2.09
CA MET A 8 3.27 -25.34 -2.79
C MET A 8 3.39 -25.71 -4.27
N PRO A 9 2.33 -26.24 -4.90
CA PRO A 9 2.41 -26.63 -6.31
C PRO A 9 2.44 -25.41 -7.23
N CYS A 10 3.32 -25.45 -8.23
CA CYS A 10 3.31 -24.50 -9.34
C CYS A 10 1.94 -24.53 -10.04
N ALA A 11 1.35 -23.36 -10.26
CA ALA A 11 0.02 -23.27 -10.86
C ALA A 11 -0.06 -23.86 -12.29
N LEU A 12 1.07 -23.91 -13.00
CA LEU A 12 1.16 -24.40 -14.38
C LEU A 12 1.52 -25.89 -14.45
N CYS A 13 2.68 -26.30 -13.92
CA CYS A 13 3.18 -27.67 -14.07
C CYS A 13 2.83 -28.60 -12.89
N ARG A 14 2.23 -28.07 -11.82
CA ARG A 14 1.88 -28.78 -10.58
C ARG A 14 3.04 -29.35 -9.75
N ALA A 15 4.28 -29.29 -10.25
CA ALA A 15 5.47 -29.62 -9.47
C ALA A 15 5.66 -28.65 -8.28
N PRO A 16 6.27 -29.09 -7.17
CA PRO A 16 6.48 -28.24 -6.00
C PRO A 16 7.42 -27.07 -6.31
N LEU A 17 7.12 -25.89 -5.75
CA LEU A 17 8.02 -24.75 -5.69
C LEU A 17 9.05 -24.95 -4.58
N LEU A 18 10.32 -25.03 -4.96
CA LEU A 18 11.43 -25.25 -4.02
C LEU A 18 12.15 -23.95 -3.71
N GLU A 19 12.79 -23.93 -2.54
CA GLU A 19 13.64 -22.82 -2.11
C GLU A 19 14.83 -22.62 -3.05
N GLY A 20 15.21 -21.36 -3.30
CA GLY A 20 16.28 -21.00 -4.23
C GLY A 20 15.90 -21.06 -5.72
N GLN A 21 14.72 -21.57 -6.07
CA GLN A 21 14.23 -21.50 -7.44
C GLN A 21 13.62 -20.11 -7.73
N PRO A 22 13.83 -19.54 -8.92
CA PRO A 22 13.12 -18.34 -9.33
C PRO A 22 11.61 -18.58 -9.40
N ILE A 23 10.85 -17.85 -8.59
CA ILE A 23 9.38 -17.90 -8.55
C ILE A 23 8.79 -16.62 -9.15
N PHE A 24 7.81 -16.79 -10.03
CA PHE A 24 6.89 -15.73 -10.45
C PHE A 24 5.61 -15.84 -9.62
N ALA A 25 5.14 -14.70 -9.12
CA ALA A 25 3.87 -14.61 -8.43
C ALA A 25 3.23 -13.24 -8.65
N THR A 26 1.91 -13.25 -8.75
CA THR A 26 1.08 -12.05 -8.83
C THR A 26 0.32 -11.84 -7.53
N SER A 27 -0.27 -10.65 -7.34
CA SER A 27 -1.09 -10.38 -6.16
C SER A 27 -2.52 -9.98 -6.51
N GLY A 28 -3.49 -10.57 -5.82
CA GLY A 28 -4.90 -10.25 -5.96
C GLY A 28 -5.60 -10.99 -7.10
N VAL A 29 -6.89 -10.71 -7.27
CA VAL A 29 -7.76 -11.33 -8.26
C VAL A 29 -8.40 -10.22 -9.08
N TRP A 30 -7.93 -10.05 -10.33
CA TRP A 30 -8.33 -8.93 -11.21
C TRP A 30 -9.01 -9.40 -12.50
N LEU A 31 -9.03 -10.70 -12.75
CA LEU A 31 -9.84 -11.30 -13.81
C LEU A 31 -11.21 -11.67 -13.25
N PRO A 32 -12.28 -11.65 -14.06
CA PRO A 32 -13.57 -12.18 -13.65
C PRO A 32 -13.53 -13.72 -13.59
N PRO A 33 -14.35 -14.38 -12.75
CA PRO A 33 -14.35 -15.84 -12.59
C PRO A 33 -14.57 -16.63 -13.88
N GLU A 34 -15.24 -16.04 -14.87
CA GLU A 34 -15.54 -16.66 -16.16
C GLU A 34 -14.32 -16.69 -17.11
N ASP A 35 -13.29 -15.90 -16.84
CA ASP A 35 -12.06 -15.92 -17.64
C ASP A 35 -11.25 -17.19 -17.33
N PRO A 36 -10.87 -18.00 -18.34
CA PRO A 36 -10.03 -19.19 -18.12
C PRO A 36 -8.72 -18.92 -17.38
N LEU A 37 -8.22 -17.68 -17.44
CA LEU A 37 -7.00 -17.26 -16.77
C LEU A 37 -7.18 -16.88 -15.29
N HIS A 38 -8.43 -16.73 -14.81
CA HIS A 38 -8.76 -16.37 -13.43
C HIS A 38 -8.07 -17.26 -12.40
N ARG A 39 -7.98 -18.57 -12.67
CA ARG A 39 -7.34 -19.55 -11.78
C ARG A 39 -5.83 -19.35 -11.56
N TYR A 40 -5.22 -18.45 -12.32
CA TYR A 40 -3.80 -18.10 -12.21
C TYR A 40 -3.58 -16.75 -11.51
N CYS A 41 -4.64 -16.01 -11.20
CA CYS A 41 -4.56 -14.84 -10.31
C CYS A 41 -4.17 -15.26 -8.89
N ASP A 42 -3.43 -14.39 -8.19
CA ASP A 42 -2.85 -14.65 -6.86
C ASP A 42 -2.12 -16.00 -6.72
N ALA A 43 -1.59 -16.54 -7.82
CA ALA A 43 -0.94 -17.84 -7.85
C ALA A 43 0.59 -17.70 -8.02
N ALA A 44 1.31 -18.70 -7.51
CA ALA A 44 2.75 -18.81 -7.68
C ALA A 44 3.11 -19.91 -8.68
N MET A 45 4.16 -19.69 -9.46
CA MET A 45 4.65 -20.62 -10.47
C MET A 45 6.15 -20.45 -10.69
N HIS A 46 6.81 -21.46 -11.25
CA HIS A 46 8.21 -21.33 -11.66
C HIS A 46 8.33 -20.28 -12.75
N TRP A 47 9.36 -19.44 -12.71
CA TRP A 47 9.64 -18.48 -13.77
C TRP A 47 9.79 -19.14 -15.14
N SER A 48 10.42 -20.31 -15.21
CA SER A 48 10.59 -21.06 -16.46
C SER A 48 9.24 -21.55 -17.03
N CYS A 49 8.35 -22.04 -16.18
CA CYS A 49 6.99 -22.42 -16.59
C CYS A 49 6.22 -21.20 -17.10
N TYR A 50 6.31 -20.06 -16.40
CA TYR A 50 5.66 -18.82 -16.82
C TYR A 50 6.21 -18.31 -18.15
N ALA A 51 7.53 -18.32 -18.33
CA ALA A 51 8.18 -17.86 -19.55
C ALA A 51 7.79 -18.69 -20.78
N ALA A 52 7.62 -20.01 -20.61
CA ALA A 52 7.21 -20.93 -21.68
C ALA A 52 5.68 -20.98 -21.91
N TRP A 53 4.87 -20.30 -21.09
CA TRP A 53 3.42 -20.41 -21.14
C TRP A 53 2.83 -19.60 -22.30
N PRO A 54 2.12 -20.21 -23.27
CA PRO A 54 1.64 -19.47 -24.45
C PRO A 54 0.65 -18.34 -24.13
N GLN A 55 -0.08 -18.41 -23.01
CA GLN A 55 -1.02 -17.37 -22.59
C GLN A 55 -0.35 -16.23 -21.80
N ARG A 56 0.95 -16.32 -21.53
CA ARG A 56 1.72 -15.34 -20.76
C ARG A 56 1.53 -13.90 -21.27
N PRO A 57 1.63 -13.58 -22.57
CA PRO A 57 1.46 -12.19 -23.03
C PRO A 57 0.07 -11.61 -22.70
N ARG A 58 -0.99 -12.41 -22.87
CA ARG A 58 -2.36 -11.99 -22.52
C ARG A 58 -2.50 -11.81 -21.01
N PHE A 59 -2.00 -12.77 -20.22
CA PHE A 59 -2.08 -12.71 -18.76
C PHE A 59 -1.33 -11.50 -18.19
N ALA A 60 -0.09 -11.28 -18.64
CA ALA A 60 0.76 -10.16 -18.26
C ALA A 60 0.09 -8.81 -18.57
N ARG A 61 -0.42 -8.66 -19.80
CA ARG A 61 -1.09 -7.43 -20.24
C ARG A 61 -2.32 -7.11 -19.40
N VAL A 62 -3.21 -8.08 -19.20
CA VAL A 62 -4.43 -7.86 -18.41
C VAL A 62 -4.12 -7.57 -16.94
N HIS A 63 -3.04 -8.17 -16.39
CA HIS A 63 -2.56 -7.82 -15.06
C HIS A 63 -2.13 -6.36 -14.97
N VAL A 64 -1.27 -5.86 -15.87
CA VAL A 64 -0.85 -4.45 -15.85
C VAL A 64 -2.03 -3.51 -16.12
N GLU A 65 -2.94 -3.85 -17.03
CA GLU A 65 -4.15 -3.05 -17.28
C GLU A 65 -5.05 -2.93 -16.04
N ALA A 66 -5.11 -3.96 -15.20
CA ALA A 66 -5.83 -3.89 -13.93
C ALA A 66 -5.18 -2.88 -12.97
N TRP A 67 -3.84 -2.81 -12.94
CA TRP A 67 -3.12 -1.79 -12.18
C TRP A 67 -3.34 -0.37 -12.74
N VAL A 68 -3.32 -0.22 -14.06
CA VAL A 68 -3.62 1.07 -14.72
C VAL A 68 -5.01 1.56 -14.31
N LYS A 69 -6.03 0.68 -14.35
CA LYS A 69 -7.39 1.02 -13.90
C LYS A 69 -7.48 1.34 -12.41
N GLY A 70 -6.67 0.68 -11.59
CA GLY A 70 -6.63 0.89 -10.14
C GLY A 70 -5.98 2.22 -9.72
N ASP A 71 -5.01 2.73 -10.49
CA ASP A 71 -4.28 3.96 -10.15
C ASP A 71 -5.19 5.19 -10.02
N ASP A 72 -6.28 5.26 -10.81
CA ASP A 72 -7.25 6.35 -10.72
C ASP A 72 -7.92 6.44 -9.34
N GLN A 73 -8.03 5.33 -8.62
CA GLN A 73 -8.65 5.24 -7.30
C GLN A 73 -7.66 5.46 -6.15
N ASP A 74 -6.36 5.25 -6.39
CA ASP A 74 -5.33 5.45 -5.38
C ASP A 74 -4.86 6.90 -5.37
N ILE A 75 -5.30 7.68 -4.39
CA ILE A 75 -4.89 9.07 -4.25
C ILE A 75 -3.39 9.21 -3.94
N TRP A 76 -2.75 8.17 -3.41
CA TRP A 76 -1.35 8.17 -2.99
C TRP A 76 -0.41 7.67 -4.08
N SER A 77 -0.94 7.33 -5.25
CA SER A 77 -0.18 6.97 -6.44
C SER A 77 -0.56 7.91 -7.59
N ALA A 78 0.43 8.22 -8.43
CA ALA A 78 0.22 8.96 -9.66
C ALA A 78 0.90 8.26 -10.82
N ALA A 79 0.12 7.89 -11.84
CA ALA A 79 0.63 7.58 -13.17
C ALA A 79 1.49 8.73 -13.71
N VAL A 80 2.74 8.44 -14.05
CA VAL A 80 3.71 9.40 -14.61
C VAL A 80 4.17 9.03 -16.02
N HIS A 81 4.02 7.77 -16.42
CA HIS A 81 4.23 7.32 -17.80
C HIS A 81 3.42 6.07 -18.09
N LEU A 82 2.88 5.98 -19.29
CA LEU A 82 2.19 4.79 -19.79
C LEU A 82 2.43 4.67 -21.29
N ASP A 83 2.95 3.53 -21.71
CA ASP A 83 3.02 3.13 -23.12
C ASP A 83 2.71 1.63 -23.30
N ASP A 84 3.00 1.09 -24.48
CA ASP A 84 2.76 -0.32 -24.84
C ASP A 84 3.67 -1.33 -24.13
N VAL A 85 4.76 -0.87 -23.49
CA VAL A 85 5.80 -1.67 -22.85
C VAL A 85 5.79 -1.53 -21.34
N VAL A 86 5.53 -0.32 -20.82
CA VAL A 86 5.67 -0.03 -19.39
C VAL A 86 4.61 0.94 -18.86
N PHE A 87 4.20 0.68 -17.62
CA PHE A 87 3.40 1.59 -16.82
C PHE A 87 4.21 2.01 -15.59
N VAL A 88 4.34 3.32 -15.36
CA VAL A 88 5.13 3.87 -14.25
C VAL A 88 4.25 4.71 -13.35
N THR A 89 4.30 4.43 -12.05
CA THR A 89 3.63 5.23 -11.03
C THR A 89 4.61 5.78 -9.99
N ARG A 90 4.33 6.98 -9.50
CA ARG A 90 5.03 7.64 -8.41
C ARG A 90 4.17 7.59 -7.15
N SER A 91 4.71 7.00 -6.08
CA SER A 91 4.07 7.06 -4.76
C SER A 91 4.22 8.45 -4.14
N LEU A 92 3.13 9.08 -3.74
CA LEU A 92 3.15 10.44 -3.16
C LEU A 92 3.32 10.42 -1.63
N GLN A 93 3.27 9.24 -0.99
CA GLN A 93 3.53 9.08 0.46
C GLN A 93 4.88 8.48 0.79
N SER A 94 5.49 7.78 -0.16
CA SER A 94 6.75 7.09 0.06
C SER A 94 7.71 7.37 -1.07
N ASN A 95 8.98 7.11 -0.82
CA ASN A 95 10.01 7.38 -1.79
C ASN A 95 10.19 6.22 -2.79
N ARG A 96 9.12 5.92 -3.51
CA ARG A 96 9.02 4.76 -4.41
C ARG A 96 8.45 5.16 -5.77
N ILE A 97 9.01 4.56 -6.80
CA ILE A 97 8.55 4.56 -8.18
C ILE A 97 8.30 3.10 -8.55
N SER A 98 7.08 2.79 -8.98
CA SER A 98 6.73 1.45 -9.44
C SER A 98 6.81 1.41 -10.96
N VAL A 99 7.46 0.39 -11.50
CA VAL A 99 7.66 0.14 -12.92
C VAL A 99 7.03 -1.21 -13.26
N LEU A 100 5.89 -1.20 -13.92
CA LEU A 100 5.15 -2.40 -14.31
C LEU A 100 5.39 -2.70 -15.79
N LEU A 101 5.83 -3.91 -16.09
CA LEU A 101 6.23 -4.33 -17.43
C LEU A 101 5.10 -5.11 -18.10
N PHE A 102 4.64 -4.68 -19.27
CA PHE A 102 3.57 -5.37 -20.01
C PHE A 102 3.99 -6.74 -20.55
N GLU A 103 5.28 -6.93 -20.86
CA GLU A 103 5.81 -8.18 -21.42
C GLU A 103 5.77 -9.35 -20.42
N THR A 104 6.05 -9.05 -19.15
CA THR A 104 6.13 -10.06 -18.07
C THR A 104 5.03 -9.94 -17.04
N GLY A 105 4.31 -8.82 -16.98
CA GLY A 105 3.29 -8.56 -15.97
C GLY A 105 3.89 -8.36 -14.57
N THR A 106 5.18 -8.09 -14.45
CA THR A 106 5.85 -7.88 -13.15
C THR A 106 5.97 -6.40 -12.82
N GLY A 107 5.94 -6.10 -11.52
CA GLY A 107 6.25 -4.78 -10.98
C GLY A 107 7.66 -4.75 -10.37
N HIS A 108 8.37 -3.65 -10.60
CA HIS A 108 9.65 -3.34 -9.99
C HIS A 108 9.54 -2.04 -9.20
N VAL A 109 10.18 -1.98 -8.05
CA VAL A 109 10.19 -0.77 -7.21
C VAL A 109 11.59 -0.19 -7.21
N VAL A 110 11.69 1.06 -7.65
CA VAL A 110 12.92 1.86 -7.62
C VAL A 110 12.69 3.01 -6.65
N THR A 111 13.67 3.36 -5.83
CA THR A 111 13.56 4.56 -5.00
C THR A 111 13.82 5.80 -5.84
N VAL A 112 13.33 6.96 -5.40
CA VAL A 112 13.51 8.20 -6.16
C VAL A 112 14.98 8.55 -6.29
N GLU A 113 15.80 8.38 -5.24
CA GLU A 113 17.23 8.70 -5.28
C GLU A 113 18.01 7.80 -6.24
N ASN A 114 17.54 6.57 -6.46
CA ASN A 114 18.21 5.59 -7.31
C ASN A 114 17.69 5.59 -8.75
N TRP A 115 16.71 6.45 -9.09
CA TRP A 115 16.06 6.44 -10.40
C TRP A 115 17.04 6.61 -11.56
N GLU A 116 17.85 7.65 -11.52
CA GLU A 116 18.78 7.99 -12.61
C GLU A 116 19.90 6.95 -12.72
N ALA A 117 20.42 6.48 -11.59
CA ALA A 117 21.39 5.39 -11.54
C ALA A 117 20.81 4.08 -12.10
N TRP A 118 19.54 3.78 -11.80
CA TRP A 118 18.82 2.60 -12.30
C TRP A 118 18.64 2.66 -13.82
N LEU A 119 18.26 3.82 -14.37
CA LEU A 119 18.19 4.04 -15.81
C LEU A 119 19.55 3.84 -16.49
N GLY A 120 20.63 4.29 -15.87
CA GLY A 120 22.01 4.09 -16.36
C GLY A 120 22.57 2.68 -16.17
N GLY A 121 21.81 1.76 -15.57
CA GLY A 121 22.25 0.38 -15.30
C GLY A 121 23.15 0.21 -14.07
N GLY A 122 23.34 1.25 -13.27
CA GLY A 122 24.24 1.27 -12.10
C GLY A 122 23.76 0.50 -10.87
N VAL A 123 22.56 -0.11 -10.88
CA VAL A 123 22.01 -0.87 -9.75
C VAL A 123 22.07 -2.39 -10.03
N ALA A 124 23.14 -2.83 -10.71
CA ALA A 124 23.29 -4.20 -11.22
C ALA A 124 23.12 -5.28 -10.15
N ASP A 125 23.57 -5.03 -8.91
CA ASP A 125 23.54 -6.01 -7.82
C ASP A 125 22.12 -6.39 -7.39
N ALA A 126 21.15 -5.47 -7.48
CA ALA A 126 19.75 -5.74 -7.11
C ALA A 126 19.05 -6.72 -8.08
N TYR A 127 19.66 -6.95 -9.25
CA TYR A 127 19.08 -7.74 -10.34
C TYR A 127 20.00 -8.88 -10.79
N ALA A 128 20.99 -9.25 -9.96
CA ALA A 128 21.80 -10.43 -10.22
C ALA A 128 20.92 -11.70 -10.22
N GLY A 129 21.04 -12.53 -11.27
CA GLY A 129 20.31 -13.79 -11.37
C GLY A 129 18.84 -13.67 -11.78
N LEU A 130 18.42 -12.54 -12.36
CA LEU A 130 17.09 -12.44 -12.97
C LEU A 130 16.90 -13.47 -14.09
N HIS A 131 15.65 -13.87 -14.30
CA HIS A 131 15.29 -14.67 -15.46
C HIS A 131 15.53 -13.87 -16.75
N PRO A 132 16.11 -14.46 -17.83
CA PRO A 132 16.49 -13.72 -19.05
C PRO A 132 15.36 -12.91 -19.69
N LEU A 133 14.14 -13.45 -19.68
CA LEU A 133 12.94 -12.74 -20.16
C LEU A 133 12.71 -11.42 -19.40
N LEU A 134 12.89 -11.44 -18.08
CA LEU A 134 12.66 -10.28 -17.24
C LEU A 134 13.77 -9.24 -17.42
N ASP A 135 15.02 -9.70 -17.52
CA ASP A 135 16.16 -8.83 -17.79
C ASP A 135 16.00 -8.09 -19.14
N ALA A 136 15.58 -8.82 -20.19
CA ALA A 136 15.30 -8.23 -21.49
C ALA A 136 14.17 -7.18 -21.43
N ALA A 137 13.06 -7.48 -20.74
CA ALA A 137 11.95 -6.54 -20.58
C ALA A 137 12.37 -5.28 -19.78
N LEU A 138 13.21 -5.43 -18.76
CA LEU A 138 13.77 -4.31 -17.99
C LEU A 138 14.73 -3.46 -18.83
N ALA A 139 15.57 -4.09 -19.65
CA ALA A 139 16.47 -3.38 -20.56
C ALA A 139 15.67 -2.52 -21.55
N GLU A 140 14.61 -3.07 -22.15
CA GLU A 140 13.74 -2.32 -23.05
C GLU A 140 13.01 -1.17 -22.34
N ALA A 141 12.41 -1.44 -21.17
CA ALA A 141 11.73 -0.42 -20.39
C ALA A 141 12.67 0.72 -19.99
N ARG A 142 13.89 0.42 -19.52
CA ARG A 142 14.90 1.44 -19.21
C ARG A 142 15.27 2.29 -20.42
N ALA A 143 15.43 1.68 -21.59
CA ALA A 143 15.75 2.42 -22.82
C ALA A 143 14.62 3.39 -23.25
N ARG A 144 13.35 3.05 -22.99
CA ARG A 144 12.22 3.95 -23.22
C ARG A 144 12.13 5.05 -22.16
N LEU A 145 12.26 4.67 -20.89
CA LEU A 145 12.15 5.57 -19.75
C LEU A 145 13.30 6.56 -19.65
N SER A 146 14.50 6.22 -20.13
CA SER A 146 15.61 7.16 -20.22
C SER A 146 15.35 8.32 -21.19
N ARG A 147 14.40 8.17 -22.12
CA ARG A 147 13.95 9.26 -23.01
C ARG A 147 12.75 10.01 -22.43
N ALA A 148 11.77 9.29 -21.89
CA ALA A 148 10.52 9.87 -21.41
C ALA A 148 10.63 10.53 -20.03
N LEU A 149 11.37 9.90 -19.12
CA LEU A 149 11.52 10.28 -17.72
C LEU A 149 13.00 10.23 -17.30
N PRO A 150 13.90 11.00 -17.95
CA PRO A 150 15.35 10.87 -17.76
C PRO A 150 15.83 11.20 -16.34
N THR A 151 15.05 11.98 -15.59
CA THR A 151 15.45 12.50 -14.28
C THR A 151 14.32 12.41 -13.26
N VAL A 152 14.67 12.52 -11.98
CA VAL A 152 13.66 12.67 -10.91
C VAL A 152 12.78 13.89 -11.14
N ALA A 153 13.37 15.00 -11.59
CA ALA A 153 12.61 16.21 -11.90
C ALA A 153 11.57 15.99 -13.01
N ALA A 154 11.88 15.17 -14.02
CA ALA A 154 10.93 14.79 -15.07
C ALA A 154 9.76 13.96 -14.52
N ILE A 155 10.04 13.01 -13.61
CA ILE A 155 8.98 12.25 -12.91
C ILE A 155 8.08 13.18 -12.11
N GLU A 156 8.68 14.04 -11.29
CA GLU A 156 7.90 14.95 -10.46
C GLU A 156 7.05 15.87 -11.34
N ALA A 157 7.61 16.43 -12.41
CA ALA A 157 6.87 17.25 -13.37
C ALA A 157 5.71 16.51 -14.06
N ALA A 158 5.81 15.19 -14.24
CA ALA A 158 4.76 14.36 -14.83
C ALA A 158 3.59 14.07 -13.87
N VAL A 159 3.76 14.27 -12.54
CA VAL A 159 2.67 14.11 -11.57
C VAL A 159 1.60 15.17 -11.80
N SER A 160 0.38 14.74 -12.14
CA SER A 160 -0.72 15.67 -12.44
C SER A 160 -1.02 16.64 -11.28
N PRO A 161 -1.33 17.92 -11.57
CA PRO A 161 -1.70 18.88 -10.54
C PRO A 161 -2.91 18.44 -9.69
N ARG A 162 -3.87 17.76 -10.33
CA ARG A 162 -5.04 17.20 -9.65
C ARG A 162 -4.66 16.18 -8.57
N LYS A 163 -3.77 15.23 -8.88
CA LYS A 163 -3.29 14.24 -7.89
C LYS A 163 -2.57 14.93 -6.73
N ARG A 164 -1.73 15.93 -7.01
CA ARG A 164 -1.06 16.73 -5.96
C ARG A 164 -2.06 17.43 -5.04
N ALA A 165 -3.11 18.04 -5.60
CA ALA A 165 -4.15 18.71 -4.83
C ALA A 165 -4.93 17.74 -3.93
N LEU A 166 -5.30 16.56 -4.44
CA LEU A 166 -5.97 15.53 -3.64
C LEU A 166 -5.13 15.05 -2.46
N VAL A 167 -3.84 14.82 -2.69
CA VAL A 167 -2.89 14.44 -1.62
C VAL A 167 -2.75 15.54 -0.57
N ALA A 168 -2.63 16.80 -1.00
CA ALA A 168 -2.55 17.93 -0.08
C ALA A 168 -3.81 18.05 0.79
N GLU A 169 -5.00 17.90 0.20
CA GLU A 169 -6.27 17.95 0.93
C GLU A 169 -6.36 16.84 1.99
N GLU A 170 -6.02 15.60 1.61
CA GLU A 170 -6.08 14.46 2.53
C GLU A 170 -5.02 14.57 3.63
N TRP A 171 -3.83 15.09 3.31
CA TRP A 171 -2.79 15.38 4.30
C TRP A 171 -3.27 16.41 5.33
N GLU A 172 -3.84 17.53 4.88
CA GLU A 172 -4.40 18.54 5.79
C GLU A 172 -5.54 17.98 6.64
N ARG A 173 -6.40 17.12 6.06
CA ARG A 173 -7.46 16.44 6.79
C ARG A 173 -6.88 15.55 7.89
N GLY A 174 -5.82 14.81 7.60
CA GLY A 174 -5.08 14.01 8.58
C GLY A 174 -4.50 14.87 9.72
N LEU A 175 -3.87 16.00 9.39
CA LEU A 175 -3.37 16.95 10.39
C LEU A 175 -4.48 17.51 11.29
N ARG A 176 -5.63 17.88 10.70
CA ARG A 176 -6.80 18.34 11.46
C ARG A 176 -7.33 17.27 12.41
N GLN A 177 -7.46 16.03 11.93
CA GLN A 177 -7.89 14.90 12.76
C GLN A 177 -6.90 14.60 13.90
N GLN A 178 -5.59 14.64 13.62
CA GLN A 178 -4.56 14.43 14.65
C GLN A 178 -4.59 15.55 15.70
N ALA A 179 -4.77 16.80 15.29
CA ALA A 179 -4.90 17.94 16.21
C ALA A 179 -6.19 17.86 17.04
N GLU A 180 -7.31 17.41 16.46
CA GLU A 180 -8.54 17.14 17.20
C GLU A 180 -8.35 16.00 18.21
N MET A 181 -7.75 14.90 17.80
CA MET A 181 -7.45 13.76 18.68
C MET A 181 -6.58 14.20 19.86
N LYS A 182 -5.53 14.99 19.60
CA LYS A 182 -4.68 15.53 20.65
C LYS A 182 -5.46 16.44 21.60
N ARG A 183 -6.29 17.36 21.09
CA ARG A 183 -7.14 18.24 21.93
C ARG A 183 -8.09 17.44 22.80
N TYR A 184 -8.69 16.40 22.24
CA TYR A 184 -9.57 15.49 22.96
C TYR A 184 -8.80 14.74 24.07
N ASP A 185 -7.61 14.22 23.77
CA ASP A 185 -6.77 13.51 24.74
C ASP A 185 -6.31 14.44 25.87
N ASP A 186 -5.87 15.66 25.55
CA ASP A 186 -5.50 16.68 26.54
C ASP A 186 -6.70 17.01 27.47
N ALA A 187 -7.90 17.18 26.89
CA ALA A 187 -9.11 17.45 27.67
C ALA A 187 -9.53 16.25 28.54
N LEU A 188 -9.33 15.03 28.07
CA LEU A 188 -9.59 13.82 28.83
C LEU A 188 -8.62 13.67 30.00
N ASP A 189 -7.35 14.02 29.81
CA ASP A 189 -6.35 14.00 30.89
C ASP A 189 -6.73 15.00 31.99
N VAL A 190 -7.12 16.23 31.65
CA VAL A 190 -7.65 17.21 32.61
C VAL A 190 -8.89 16.67 33.35
N MET A 191 -9.81 16.05 32.63
CA MET A 191 -11.02 15.44 33.20
C MET A 191 -10.70 14.27 34.14
N ALA A 192 -9.72 13.44 33.80
CA ALA A 192 -9.27 12.32 34.61
C ALA A 192 -8.60 12.79 35.90
N GLU A 193 -7.76 13.84 35.82
CA GLU A 193 -7.13 14.47 36.99
C GLU A 193 -8.17 15.07 37.94
N ALA A 194 -9.16 15.80 37.40
CA ALA A 194 -10.25 16.35 38.19
C ALA A 194 -11.06 15.24 38.88
N ALA A 195 -11.40 14.18 38.15
CA ALA A 195 -12.12 13.03 38.70
C ALA A 195 -11.34 12.34 39.83
N ALA A 196 -10.01 12.22 39.70
CA ALA A 196 -9.16 11.62 40.73
C ALA A 196 -9.10 12.48 42.00
N ARG A 197 -9.04 13.82 41.86
CA ARG A 197 -8.91 14.76 42.98
C ARG A 197 -10.23 15.03 43.71
N GLU A 198 -11.30 15.29 42.97
CA GLU A 198 -12.58 15.80 43.50
C GLU A 198 -13.71 14.76 43.42
N GLY A 199 -13.49 13.67 42.69
CA GLY A 199 -14.57 12.80 42.23
C GLY A 199 -15.29 13.39 41.02
N LEU A 200 -15.94 12.54 40.24
CA LEU A 200 -16.75 12.94 39.10
C LEU A 200 -18.03 12.10 39.06
N ALA A 201 -19.19 12.70 38.77
CA ALA A 201 -20.43 11.95 38.61
C ALA A 201 -20.45 11.21 37.27
N CYS A 202 -20.72 9.91 37.30
CA CYS A 202 -20.87 9.15 36.06
C CYS A 202 -22.10 9.63 35.30
N PRO A 203 -22.01 9.97 34.00
CA PRO A 203 -23.15 10.48 33.23
C PRO A 203 -24.34 9.51 33.17
N GLN A 204 -24.06 8.20 33.25
CA GLN A 204 -25.06 7.15 33.19
C GLN A 204 -25.68 6.83 34.56
N CYS A 205 -24.88 6.46 35.55
CA CYS A 205 -25.40 6.00 36.84
C CYS A 205 -25.48 7.10 37.91
N ARG A 206 -25.01 8.31 37.60
CA ARG A 206 -25.02 9.52 38.47
C ARG A 206 -24.20 9.40 39.76
N VAL A 207 -23.45 8.32 39.94
CA VAL A 207 -22.64 8.10 41.14
C VAL A 207 -21.33 8.86 41.03
N VAL A 208 -21.01 9.65 42.05
CA VAL A 208 -19.72 10.34 42.20
C VAL A 208 -18.66 9.34 42.69
N ARG A 209 -17.57 9.19 41.95
CA ARG A 209 -16.41 8.34 42.31
C ARG A 209 -15.11 8.98 41.85
N ASN A 210 -13.98 8.49 42.34
CA ASN A 210 -12.63 8.92 41.94
C ASN A 210 -11.77 7.80 41.33
N ASP A 211 -12.33 6.59 41.17
CA ASP A 211 -11.60 5.38 40.73
C ASP A 211 -11.91 4.99 39.27
N TYR A 212 -12.17 5.97 38.41
CA TYR A 212 -12.40 5.74 36.98
C TYR A 212 -11.19 5.09 36.30
N LYS A 213 -11.46 4.16 35.38
CA LYS A 213 -10.40 3.55 34.57
C LYS A 213 -10.20 4.36 33.30
N LEU A 214 -9.02 4.93 33.11
CA LEU A 214 -8.59 5.47 31.83
C LEU A 214 -8.26 4.31 30.88
N SER A 215 -8.85 4.28 29.71
CA SER A 215 -8.68 3.19 28.74
C SER A 215 -8.64 3.71 27.32
N HIS A 216 -8.06 2.90 26.44
CA HIS A 216 -8.08 3.08 25.00
C HIS A 216 -8.48 1.76 24.36
N LYS A 217 -9.09 1.82 23.18
CA LYS A 217 -9.31 0.66 22.30
C LYS A 217 -8.63 1.00 20.99
N ASN A 218 -7.82 0.08 20.45
CA ASN A 218 -6.93 0.30 19.30
C ASN A 218 -7.43 1.33 18.28
N ARG A 219 -6.70 2.44 18.13
CA ARG A 219 -6.97 3.58 17.22
C ARG A 219 -8.27 4.38 17.48
N GLU A 220 -9.03 4.07 18.53
CA GLU A 220 -10.18 4.88 18.99
C GLU A 220 -9.73 5.95 20.01
N LYS A 221 -10.52 7.02 20.14
CA LYS A 221 -10.39 8.05 21.18
C LYS A 221 -10.25 7.41 22.57
N ARG A 222 -9.38 7.95 23.43
CA ARG A 222 -9.28 7.52 24.85
C ARG A 222 -10.60 7.80 25.58
N TYR A 223 -10.87 7.10 26.69
CA TYR A 223 -12.08 7.35 27.49
C TYR A 223 -11.90 6.99 28.97
N LEU A 224 -12.73 7.59 29.82
CA LEU A 224 -12.94 7.15 31.20
C LEU A 224 -14.02 6.07 31.23
N GLN A 225 -13.80 5.04 32.05
CA GLN A 225 -14.78 3.97 32.28
C GLN A 225 -15.19 3.94 33.75
N CYS A 226 -16.49 4.05 34.00
CA CYS A 226 -17.06 3.91 35.34
C CYS A 226 -16.91 2.47 35.84
N ARG A 227 -16.27 2.28 37.00
CA ARG A 227 -16.10 0.95 37.62
C ARG A 227 -17.41 0.32 38.10
N ARG A 228 -18.45 1.13 38.37
CA ARG A 228 -19.74 0.63 38.86
C ARG A 228 -20.63 0.08 37.75
N CYS A 229 -20.84 0.87 36.69
CA CYS A 229 -21.77 0.49 35.62
C CYS A 229 -21.09 0.14 34.29
N GLY A 230 -19.76 0.26 34.20
CA GLY A 230 -18.99 -0.03 32.98
C GLY A 230 -19.11 1.01 31.86
N HIS A 231 -19.93 2.05 32.04
CA HIS A 231 -20.17 3.10 31.03
C HIS A 231 -18.88 3.86 30.69
N ARG A 232 -18.71 4.16 29.40
CA ARG A 232 -17.54 4.84 28.83
C ARG A 232 -17.91 6.25 28.42
N PHE A 233 -17.12 7.23 28.79
CA PHE A 233 -17.38 8.64 28.51
C PHE A 233 -16.07 9.43 28.43
N GLY A 234 -16.13 10.59 27.78
CA GLY A 234 -15.00 11.49 27.58
C GLY A 234 -15.45 12.96 27.57
N PRO A 235 -14.58 13.89 27.14
CA PRO A 235 -14.85 15.33 27.19
C PRO A 235 -16.07 15.78 26.39
N ASP A 236 -16.39 15.07 25.30
CA ASP A 236 -17.55 15.37 24.44
C ASP A 236 -18.89 14.92 25.07
N GLY A 237 -18.86 14.19 26.19
CA GLY A 237 -20.06 13.73 26.90
C GLY A 237 -20.58 14.74 27.92
N PRO A 238 -21.85 14.64 28.35
CA PRO A 238 -22.39 15.51 29.39
C PRO A 238 -21.62 15.31 30.70
N VAL A 239 -20.88 16.35 31.12
CA VAL A 239 -20.21 16.37 32.42
C VAL A 239 -21.22 16.83 33.46
N LEU A 240 -21.57 15.93 34.38
CA LEU A 240 -22.38 16.27 35.54
C LEU A 240 -21.44 16.47 36.71
N ARG A 241 -21.43 17.68 37.27
CA ARG A 241 -20.73 17.98 38.51
C ARG A 241 -21.65 17.69 39.69
#